data_AF-A0A1H9GDV9-F1
#
_entry.id   AF-A0A1H9GDV9-F1
#
_cell.length_a   1.000
_cell.length_b   1.000
_cell.length_c   1.000
_cell.angle_alpha   90.00
_cell.angle_beta   90.00
_cell.angle_gamma   90.00
#
_symmetry.space_group_name_H-M   'P 1'
#
loop_
_entity.id
_entity.type
_entity.pdbx_description
1 polymer ?
#
loop_
_entity_poly.entity_id
_entity_poly.type
_entity_poly.pdbx_seq_one_letter_code
_entity_poly.pdbx_strand_id
1 'polypeptide(L)'
;MKRQTNIADSNRPALQQYNSTALMLMLQYGSPTVELRTICHLFGFKDEYEANRAASEGRLPITVSKLRDSQKSPYLIHVEDLATFIEQQRQRGAEEQASWTKRRSA
;
A
#
# COMPACT_ATOMS: atom_id res chain seq x y z
N MET A 1 40.40 -3.20 -24.63
CA MET A 1 39.81 -4.40 -24.01
C MET A 1 38.47 -4.04 -23.41
N LYS A 2 37.37 -4.60 -23.93
CA LYS A 2 36.00 -4.34 -23.46
C LYS A 2 35.83 -4.99 -22.09
N ARG A 3 35.61 -4.21 -21.02
CA ARG A 3 35.17 -4.76 -19.74
C ARG A 3 33.80 -5.35 -19.96
N GLN A 4 33.70 -6.68 -19.90
CA GLN A 4 32.44 -7.37 -19.80
C GLN A 4 31.81 -6.92 -18.48
N THR A 5 30.80 -6.07 -18.53
CA THR A 5 29.94 -5.83 -17.38
C THR A 5 29.16 -7.12 -17.16
N ASN A 6 29.53 -7.87 -16.15
CA ASN A 6 28.80 -9.04 -15.71
C ASN A 6 27.46 -8.53 -15.15
N ILE A 7 26.36 -8.69 -15.91
CA ILE A 7 25.00 -8.23 -15.55
C ILE A 7 24.38 -9.12 -14.44
N ALA A 8 25.12 -10.11 -13.94
CA ALA A 8 24.72 -11.04 -12.90
C ALA A 8 25.19 -10.61 -11.49
N ASP A 9 25.22 -9.31 -11.19
CA ASP A 9 25.43 -8.85 -9.82
C ASP A 9 24.15 -9.12 -9.00
N SER A 10 24.10 -10.33 -8.43
CA SER A 10 22.97 -10.93 -7.71
C SER A 10 22.70 -10.30 -6.35
N ASN A 11 23.18 -9.09 -6.10
CA ASN A 11 22.95 -8.34 -4.89
C ASN A 11 22.48 -6.93 -5.26
N ARG A 12 21.17 -6.75 -5.36
CA ARG A 12 20.54 -5.42 -5.37
C ARG A 12 20.06 -5.11 -3.95
N PRO A 13 20.96 -4.72 -3.02
CA PRO A 13 20.64 -4.56 -1.60
C PRO A 13 19.53 -3.53 -1.37
N ALA A 14 19.38 -2.56 -2.27
CA ALA A 14 18.39 -1.49 -2.15
C ALA A 14 16.93 -1.99 -2.24
N LEU A 15 16.64 -3.10 -2.92
CA LEU A 15 15.25 -3.59 -3.07
C LEU A 15 14.88 -4.69 -2.08
N GLN A 16 15.87 -5.33 -1.44
CA GLN A 16 15.63 -6.37 -0.43
C GLN A 16 15.03 -5.83 0.87
N GLN A 17 15.13 -4.51 1.10
CA GLN A 17 14.58 -3.87 2.29
C GLN A 17 13.06 -3.62 2.22
N TYR A 18 12.45 -3.72 1.03
CA TYR A 18 11.04 -3.40 0.83
C TYR A 18 10.16 -4.65 0.85
N ASN A 19 8.96 -4.52 1.43
CA ASN A 19 7.94 -5.58 1.37
C ASN A 19 7.62 -5.91 -0.11
N SER A 20 7.54 -7.19 -0.46
CA SER A 20 7.14 -7.67 -1.79
C SER A 20 5.85 -6.99 -2.30
N THR A 21 4.87 -6.78 -1.43
CA THR A 21 3.62 -6.07 -1.77
C THR A 21 3.88 -4.58 -2.06
N ALA A 22 4.76 -3.92 -1.32
CA ALA A 22 5.12 -2.52 -1.56
C ALA A 22 5.80 -2.34 -2.92
N LEU A 23 6.70 -3.26 -3.29
CA LEU A 23 7.32 -3.29 -4.61
C LEU A 23 6.29 -3.44 -5.74
N MET A 24 5.32 -4.35 -5.57
CA MET A 24 4.26 -4.54 -6.57
C MET A 24 3.37 -3.30 -6.73
N LEU A 25 3.01 -2.65 -5.62
CA LEU A 25 2.25 -1.39 -5.65
C LEU A 25 3.07 -0.27 -6.32
N MET A 26 4.35 -0.15 -6.00
CA MET A 26 5.23 0.82 -6.63
C MET A 26 5.35 0.59 -8.14
N LEU A 27 5.42 -0.66 -8.59
CA LEU A 27 5.42 -1.01 -10.02
C LEU A 27 4.08 -0.66 -10.69
N GLN A 28 2.96 -0.88 -10.00
CA GLN A 28 1.62 -0.56 -10.51
C GLN A 28 1.41 0.95 -10.65
N TYR A 29 1.80 1.74 -9.66
CA TYR A 29 1.54 3.18 -9.62
C TYR A 29 2.72 4.03 -10.13
N GLY A 30 3.89 3.44 -10.34
CA GLY A 30 5.10 4.13 -10.81
C GLY A 30 5.65 5.17 -9.83
N SER A 31 5.24 5.12 -8.56
CA SER A 31 5.50 6.17 -7.56
C SER A 31 5.60 5.57 -6.15
N PRO A 32 6.43 6.14 -5.25
CA PRO A 32 6.49 5.75 -3.83
C PRO A 32 5.26 6.23 -3.04
N THR A 33 4.45 7.12 -3.61
CA THR A 33 3.21 7.61 -2.99
C THR A 33 2.04 7.49 -3.95
N VAL A 34 0.88 7.14 -3.41
CA VAL A 34 -0.38 7.00 -4.15
C VAL A 34 -1.37 8.05 -3.65
N GLU A 35 -2.08 8.69 -4.58
CA GLU A 35 -3.15 9.63 -4.23
C GLU A 35 -4.36 8.89 -3.66
N LEU A 36 -4.90 9.38 -2.53
CA LEU A 36 -6.07 8.80 -1.87
C LEU A 36 -7.27 8.70 -2.81
N ARG A 37 -7.48 9.69 -3.68
CA ARG A 37 -8.53 9.69 -4.71
C ARG A 37 -8.52 8.43 -5.57
N THR A 38 -7.34 7.93 -5.92
CA THR A 38 -7.18 6.79 -6.84
C THR A 38 -7.59 5.47 -6.19
N ILE A 39 -7.48 5.39 -4.86
CA ILE A 39 -7.67 4.16 -4.08
C ILE A 39 -8.77 4.28 -3.03
N CYS A 40 -9.60 5.33 -3.07
CA CYS A 40 -10.62 5.60 -2.06
C CYS A 40 -11.66 4.47 -1.94
N HIS A 41 -11.97 3.80 -3.06
CA HIS A 41 -12.88 2.66 -3.12
C HIS A 41 -12.40 1.47 -2.28
N LEU A 42 -11.08 1.30 -2.08
CA LEU A 42 -10.53 0.23 -1.24
C LEU A 42 -10.85 0.43 0.25
N PHE A 43 -11.12 1.66 0.65
CA PHE A 43 -11.51 2.01 2.02
C PHE A 43 -13.04 2.12 2.17
N GLY A 44 -13.80 1.75 1.14
CA GLY A 44 -15.26 1.80 1.16
C GLY A 44 -15.87 3.17 0.91
N PHE A 45 -15.08 4.16 0.46
CA PHE A 45 -15.61 5.47 0.11
C PHE A 45 -16.16 5.49 -1.30
N LYS A 46 -17.29 6.20 -1.49
CA LYS A 46 -17.95 6.30 -2.79
C LYS A 46 -17.22 7.26 -3.73
N ASP A 47 -16.69 8.34 -3.18
CA ASP A 47 -16.03 9.39 -3.95
C ASP A 47 -14.84 10.01 -3.19
N GLU A 48 -14.12 10.87 -3.89
CA GLU A 48 -12.96 11.58 -3.34
C GLU A 48 -13.34 12.52 -2.18
N TYR A 49 -14.51 13.15 -2.26
CA TYR A 49 -14.94 14.12 -1.26
C TYR A 49 -15.12 13.46 0.11
N GLU A 50 -15.76 12.30 0.14
CA GLU A 50 -15.93 11.49 1.35
C GLU A 50 -14.58 11.05 1.92
N ALA A 51 -13.66 10.60 1.06
CA ALA A 51 -12.32 10.17 1.46
C ALA A 51 -11.48 11.32 2.02
N ASN A 52 -11.51 12.50 1.36
CA ASN A 52 -10.80 13.70 1.83
C ASN A 52 -11.36 14.20 3.16
N ARG A 53 -12.69 14.13 3.35
CA ARG A 53 -13.31 14.43 4.65
C ARG A 53 -12.83 13.46 5.73
N ALA A 54 -12.86 12.16 5.47
CA ALA A 54 -12.35 11.15 6.40
C ALA A 54 -10.86 11.33 6.74
N ALA A 55 -10.04 11.72 5.76
CA ALA A 55 -8.64 12.07 5.95
C ALA A 55 -8.47 13.29 6.87
N SER A 56 -9.23 14.36 6.63
CA SER A 56 -9.17 15.57 7.46
C SER A 56 -9.63 15.33 8.90
N GLU A 57 -10.54 14.38 9.11
CA GLU A 57 -11.07 14.00 10.42
C GLU A 57 -10.23 12.90 11.11
N GLY A 58 -9.17 12.40 10.46
CA GLY A 58 -8.33 11.33 11.02
C GLY A 58 -9.05 9.99 11.17
N ARG A 59 -10.07 9.72 10.35
CA ARG A 59 -10.89 8.48 10.41
C ARG A 59 -10.39 7.34 9.51
N LEU A 60 -9.28 7.56 8.80
CA LEU A 60 -8.68 6.53 7.95
C LEU A 60 -7.91 5.51 8.80
N PRO A 61 -7.93 4.22 8.43
CA PRO A 61 -7.15 3.18 9.12
C PRO A 61 -5.65 3.25 8.83
N ILE A 62 -5.23 4.15 7.93
CA ILE A 62 -3.85 4.33 7.48
C ILE A 62 -3.46 5.81 7.54
N THR A 63 -2.16 6.05 7.62
CA THR A 63 -1.59 7.40 7.59
C THR A 63 -1.77 8.04 6.22
N VAL A 64 -2.25 9.27 6.21
CA VAL A 64 -2.36 10.12 5.03
C VAL A 64 -1.65 11.43 5.27
N SER A 65 -0.98 11.95 4.25
CA SER A 65 -0.22 13.19 4.34
C SER A 65 -0.47 14.08 3.13
N LYS A 66 -0.13 15.36 3.25
CA LYS A 66 -0.13 16.33 2.16
C LYS A 66 1.27 16.91 2.06
N LEU A 67 1.79 17.06 0.84
CA LEU A 67 3.11 17.68 0.64
C LEU A 67 3.09 19.20 0.85
N ARG A 68 1.91 19.81 0.75
CA ARG A 68 1.71 21.24 0.99
C ARG A 68 0.44 21.45 1.80
N ASP A 69 0.50 22.41 2.71
CA ASP A 69 -0.68 22.95 3.37
C ASP A 69 -1.48 23.82 2.39
N SER A 70 -2.30 23.15 1.56
CA SER A 70 -3.17 23.79 0.58
C SER A 70 -4.39 22.93 0.34
N GLN A 71 -5.57 23.55 0.22
CA GLN A 71 -6.82 22.85 -0.11
C GLN A 71 -6.76 22.13 -1.47
N LYS A 72 -5.92 22.60 -2.40
CA LYS A 72 -5.73 21.95 -3.71
C LYS A 72 -4.72 20.80 -3.69
N SER A 73 -3.97 20.61 -2.60
CA SER A 73 -3.00 19.51 -2.50
C SER A 73 -3.75 18.21 -2.26
N PRO A 74 -3.48 17.14 -3.03
CA PRO A 74 -4.07 15.83 -2.79
C PRO A 74 -3.54 15.23 -1.48
N TYR A 75 -4.33 14.34 -0.88
CA TYR A 75 -3.84 13.44 0.15
C TYR A 75 -3.07 12.29 -0.49
N LEU A 76 -1.89 12.02 0.05
CA LEU A 76 -0.97 10.98 -0.40
C LEU A 76 -0.79 9.93 0.68
N ILE A 77 -0.60 8.70 0.24
CA ILE A 77 -0.32 7.51 1.06
C ILE A 77 1.01 6.93 0.59
N HIS A 78 1.91 6.61 1.52
CA HIS A 78 3.15 5.93 1.18
C HIS A 78 2.87 4.46 0.82
N VAL A 79 3.53 3.93 -0.22
CA VAL A 79 3.28 2.55 -0.68
C VAL A 79 3.57 1.50 0.37
N GLU A 80 4.49 1.74 1.30
CA GLU A 80 4.79 0.80 2.40
C GLU A 80 3.65 0.72 3.42
N ASP A 81 3.04 1.85 3.77
CA ASP A 81 1.91 1.88 4.69
C ASP A 81 0.71 1.16 4.07
N LEU A 82 0.47 1.42 2.78
CA LEU A 82 -0.56 0.73 2.02
C LEU A 82 -0.30 -0.78 1.93
N ALA A 83 0.94 -1.18 1.64
CA ALA A 83 1.33 -2.59 1.59
C ALA A 83 1.13 -3.29 2.93
N THR A 84 1.55 -2.63 4.02
CA THR A 84 1.39 -3.15 5.39
C THR A 84 -0.08 -3.35 5.72
N PHE A 85 -0.93 -2.38 5.38
CA PHE A 85 -2.37 -2.49 5.58
C PHE A 85 -2.98 -3.66 4.79
N ILE A 86 -2.61 -3.81 3.51
CA ILE A 86 -3.10 -4.91 2.67
C ILE A 86 -2.69 -6.27 3.25
N GLU A 87 -1.44 -6.40 3.70
CA GLU A 87 -0.95 -7.65 4.28
C GLU A 87 -1.67 -8.00 5.59
N GLN A 88 -1.94 -7.00 6.43
CA GLN A 88 -2.75 -7.19 7.64
C GLN A 88 -4.17 -7.66 7.32
N GLN A 89 -4.83 -7.09 6.31
CA GLN A 89 -6.17 -7.55 5.90
C GLN A 89 -6.13 -8.98 5.35
N ARG A 90 -5.10 -9.32 4.55
CA ARG A 90 -4.89 -10.68 4.04
C ARG A 90 -4.70 -11.67 5.19
N GLN A 91 -3.89 -11.34 6.18
CA GLN A 91 -3.65 -12.20 7.34
C GLN A 91 -4.93 -12.44 8.14
N ARG A 92 -5.71 -11.38 8.44
CA ARG A 92 -7.01 -11.51 9.12
C ARG A 92 -7.96 -12.44 8.37
N GLY A 93 -8.05 -12.28 7.06
CA GLY A 93 -8.87 -13.17 6.22
C GLY A 93 -8.40 -14.63 6.26
N ALA A 94 -7.09 -14.87 6.28
CA ALA A 94 -6.54 -16.22 6.41
C ALA A 94 -6.86 -16.86 7.76
N GLU A 95 -6.74 -16.11 8.85
CA GLU A 95 -7.09 -16.55 10.21
C GLU A 95 -8.59 -16.89 10.34
N GLU A 96 -9.46 -16.04 9.78
CA GLU A 96 -10.91 -16.29 9.73
C GLU A 96 -11.24 -17.58 8.97
N GLN A 97 -10.63 -17.79 7.80
CA GLN A 97 -10.82 -19.01 7.01
C GLN A 97 -10.33 -20.27 7.74
N ALA A 98 -9.18 -20.18 8.43
CA ALA A 98 -8.67 -21.27 9.26
C ALA A 98 -9.66 -21.61 10.40
N SER A 99 -10.33 -20.62 10.99
CA SER A 99 -11.35 -20.85 12.01
C SER A 99 -12.56 -21.61 11.46
N TRP A 100 -12.99 -21.30 10.24
CA TRP A 100 -14.14 -21.96 9.61
C TRP A 100 -13.83 -23.41 9.25
N THR A 101 -12.65 -23.68 8.72
CA THR A 101 -12.24 -25.05 8.38
C THR A 101 -12.21 -25.95 9.61
N LYS A 102 -11.66 -25.47 10.74
CA LYS A 102 -11.65 -26.19 12.02
C LYS A 102 -13.06 -26.47 12.57
N ARG A 103 -13.98 -25.50 12.44
CA ARG A 103 -15.39 -25.65 12.84
C ARG A 103 -16.20 -26.59 11.95
N ARG A 104 -15.76 -26.82 10.71
CA ARG A 104 -16.40 -27.73 9.75
C ARG A 104 -15.89 -29.16 9.85
N SER A 105 -14.72 -29.36 10.44
CA SER A 105 -14.09 -30.67 10.64
C SER A 105 -14.32 -31.28 12.04
N ALA A 106 -15.04 -30.59 12.91
CA ALA A 106 -15.42 -31.02 14.26
C ALA A 106 -16.93 -31.23 14.33
#